data_AF-A0A1J5JDT2-F1
#
_entry.id   AF-A0A1J5JDT2-F1
#
_cell.length_a   1.000
_cell.length_b   1.000
_cell.length_c   1.000
_cell.angle_alpha   90.00
_cell.angle_beta   90.00
_cell.angle_gamma   90.00
#
_symmetry.space_group_name_H-M   'P 1'
#
loop_
_entity.id
_entity.type
_entity.pdbx_description
1 polymer ?
#
loop_
_entity_poly.entity_id
_entity_poly.type
_entity_poly.pdbx_seq_one_letter_code
_entity_poly.pdbx_strand_id
1 'polypeptide(L)'
;MVNCKASGKEGGQIIVLVVMVTATILLLGMASVTVVTNGLHNTMEERDQMQGYYVAEAGAELALARIQEDPACLEGLQAGTEMEVLASQPYAGGSIERVTMKKDPVGTVIITSKGKFGAANKTVKVSLTATSELLRGFSVLPGSPVDKKITGNFDVYGNGAPVILNGSYDFKSGSIDIEAPVYASGTVAYKNAGIQEVHEKYPVPSFPAINLDWYKNEAQKAGHYYTGSKTFGSGRYDGIYFVEGDITISGTYTGRAVIVASGNISLPNGNKQLKAVSPPDDLLVLMAPASNSIIDINNGDVDALIIANYFAAKGNGQVNGNLLVKDFDTNGNIDIYCHPDWVATVVTFLSGIKATEIISWGEGASIL
;
A
#
# COMPACT_ATOMS: atom_id res chain seq x y z
N MET A 1 91.64 -64.94 -19.32
CA MET A 1 91.52 -63.55 -19.80
C MET A 1 90.04 -63.21 -19.90
N VAL A 2 89.61 -62.17 -19.19
CA VAL A 2 88.46 -61.27 -19.54
C VAL A 2 87.06 -61.91 -19.47
N ASN A 3 86.01 -61.40 -18.81
CA ASN A 3 85.79 -60.29 -17.88
C ASN A 3 84.41 -60.51 -17.22
N CYS A 4 84.26 -60.13 -15.96
CA CYS A 4 82.96 -59.93 -15.30
C CYS A 4 82.20 -58.73 -15.88
N LYS A 5 80.89 -58.84 -16.08
CA LYS A 5 79.88 -57.88 -15.55
C LYS A 5 78.45 -58.25 -16.00
N ALA A 6 77.69 -58.78 -15.06
CA ALA A 6 76.23 -58.65 -15.04
C ALA A 6 75.86 -58.08 -13.67
N SER A 7 74.90 -57.14 -13.66
CA SER A 7 74.14 -56.60 -12.52
C SER A 7 74.28 -55.08 -12.33
N GLY A 8 73.12 -54.41 -12.29
CA GLY A 8 72.94 -53.12 -11.63
C GLY A 8 72.46 -51.94 -12.49
N LYS A 9 71.28 -52.00 -13.13
CA LYS A 9 70.63 -50.79 -13.71
C LYS A 9 69.09 -50.71 -13.64
N GLU A 10 68.38 -51.61 -12.97
CA GLU A 10 66.90 -51.56 -12.92
C GLU A 10 66.32 -51.01 -11.59
N GLY A 11 67.07 -51.06 -10.48
CA GLY A 11 66.58 -50.59 -9.16
C GLY A 11 66.37 -49.08 -9.04
N GLY A 12 67.10 -48.27 -9.81
CA GLY A 12 66.99 -46.81 -9.75
C GLY A 12 65.73 -46.24 -10.42
N GLN A 13 65.24 -46.87 -11.49
CA GLN A 13 64.05 -46.41 -12.21
C GLN A 13 62.75 -46.69 -11.43
N ILE A 14 62.69 -47.81 -10.70
CA ILE A 14 61.53 -48.17 -9.87
C ILE A 14 61.34 -47.17 -8.73
N ILE A 15 62.43 -46.74 -8.08
CA ILE A 15 62.38 -45.76 -6.98
C ILE A 15 61.87 -44.42 -7.49
N VAL A 16 62.33 -43.97 -8.66
CA VAL A 16 61.86 -42.70 -9.26
C VAL A 16 60.36 -42.77 -9.60
N LEU A 17 59.89 -43.90 -10.13
CA LEU A 17 58.48 -44.09 -10.45
C LEU A 17 57.60 -44.11 -9.19
N VAL A 18 58.02 -44.79 -8.13
CA VAL A 18 57.30 -44.81 -6.84
C VAL A 18 57.25 -43.43 -6.20
N VAL A 19 58.35 -42.68 -6.21
CA VAL A 19 58.39 -41.31 -5.70
C VAL A 19 57.49 -40.39 -6.52
N MET A 20 57.49 -40.52 -7.85
CA MET A 20 56.63 -39.73 -8.73
C MET A 20 55.15 -40.02 -8.48
N VAL A 21 54.75 -41.29 -8.41
CA VAL A 21 53.37 -41.70 -8.12
C VAL A 21 52.95 -41.23 -6.73
N THR A 22 53.81 -41.37 -5.72
CA THR A 22 53.54 -40.91 -4.35
C THR A 22 53.38 -39.39 -4.30
N ALA A 23 54.25 -38.65 -5.00
CA ALA A 23 54.15 -37.20 -5.10
C ALA A 23 52.84 -36.77 -5.80
N THR A 24 52.43 -37.47 -6.86
CA THR A 24 51.15 -37.20 -7.52
C THR A 24 49.97 -37.49 -6.59
N ILE A 25 49.98 -38.60 -5.84
CA ILE A 25 48.94 -38.92 -4.86
C ILE A 25 48.87 -37.85 -3.76
N LEU A 26 50.02 -37.38 -3.26
CA LEU A 26 50.07 -36.31 -2.26
C LEU A 26 49.52 -34.98 -2.81
N LEU A 27 49.88 -34.63 -4.05
CA LEU A 27 49.35 -33.42 -4.71
C LEU A 27 47.83 -33.52 -4.90
N LEU A 28 47.31 -34.67 -5.34
CA LEU A 28 45.88 -34.90 -5.49
C LEU A 28 45.17 -34.86 -4.12
N GLY A 29 45.77 -35.45 -3.08
CA GLY A 29 45.25 -35.41 -1.72
C GLY A 29 45.14 -33.99 -1.17
N MET A 30 46.17 -33.16 -1.36
CA MET A 30 46.12 -31.75 -0.98
C MET A 30 45.07 -30.97 -1.77
N ALA A 31 44.94 -31.22 -3.07
CA ALA A 31 43.92 -30.58 -3.90
C ALA A 31 42.49 -30.95 -3.42
N SER A 32 42.25 -32.23 -3.10
CA SER A 32 40.96 -32.68 -2.55
C SER A 32 40.63 -32.02 -1.21
N VAL A 33 41.59 -31.90 -0.30
CA VAL A 33 41.39 -31.22 0.99
C VAL A 33 41.00 -29.76 0.76
N THR A 34 41.71 -29.03 -0.11
CA THR A 34 41.40 -27.63 -0.43
C THR A 34 39.99 -27.46 -1.01
N VAL A 35 39.56 -28.37 -1.89
CA VAL A 35 38.19 -28.33 -2.44
C VAL A 35 37.16 -28.56 -1.35
N VAL A 36 37.39 -29.51 -0.43
CA VAL A 36 36.47 -29.79 0.68
C VAL A 36 36.42 -28.60 1.66
N THR A 37 37.56 -28.00 2.01
CA THR A 37 37.59 -26.86 2.93
C THR A 37 36.91 -25.63 2.34
N ASN A 38 37.13 -25.36 1.05
CA ASN A 38 36.44 -24.27 0.35
C ASN A 38 34.94 -24.53 0.25
N GLY A 39 34.54 -25.78 -0.04
CA GLY A 39 33.14 -26.18 -0.04
C GLY A 39 32.46 -25.94 1.31
N LEU A 40 33.10 -26.35 2.41
CA LEU A 40 32.59 -26.12 3.76
C LEU A 40 32.49 -24.64 4.10
N HIS A 41 33.48 -23.83 3.72
CA HIS A 41 33.46 -22.39 3.95
C HIS A 41 32.27 -21.75 3.21
N ASN A 42 32.10 -22.06 1.92
CA ASN A 42 30.99 -21.56 1.12
C ASN A 42 29.63 -21.98 1.71
N THR A 43 29.47 -23.22 2.16
CA THR A 43 28.22 -23.67 2.80
C THR A 43 27.96 -22.94 4.12
N MET A 44 28.99 -22.65 4.91
CA MET A 44 28.83 -21.85 6.13
C MET A 44 28.40 -20.41 5.80
N GLU A 45 29.00 -19.81 4.78
CA GLU A 45 28.60 -18.47 4.32
C GLU A 45 27.17 -18.46 3.79
N GLU A 46 26.78 -19.44 2.97
CA GLU A 46 25.40 -19.58 2.48
C GLU A 46 24.40 -19.72 3.63
N ARG A 47 24.73 -20.53 4.65
CA ARG A 47 23.90 -20.68 5.84
C ARG A 47 23.76 -19.35 6.58
N ASP A 48 24.87 -18.65 6.83
CA ASP A 48 24.85 -17.38 7.56
C ASP A 48 24.11 -16.30 6.76
N GLN A 49 24.23 -16.30 5.42
CA GLN A 49 23.44 -15.44 4.54
C GLN A 49 21.94 -15.73 4.66
N MET A 50 21.53 -17.00 4.61
CA MET A 50 20.13 -17.39 4.75
C MET A 50 19.55 -17.00 6.12
N GLN A 51 20.31 -17.21 7.19
CA GLN A 51 19.92 -16.76 8.54
C GLN A 51 19.82 -15.24 8.63
N GLY A 52 20.76 -14.52 8.01
CA GLY A 52 20.69 -13.06 7.89
C GLY A 52 19.41 -12.57 7.20
N TYR A 53 18.94 -13.27 6.16
CA TYR A 53 17.63 -12.98 5.54
C TYR A 53 16.48 -13.21 6.51
N TYR A 54 16.40 -14.36 7.18
CA TYR A 54 15.30 -14.61 8.13
C TYR A 54 15.23 -13.58 9.25
N VAL A 55 16.38 -13.10 9.73
CA VAL A 55 16.43 -12.01 10.71
C VAL A 55 15.89 -10.70 10.10
N ALA A 56 16.25 -10.38 8.85
CA ALA A 56 15.72 -9.21 8.15
C ALA A 56 14.21 -9.32 7.90
N GLU A 57 13.71 -10.48 7.48
CA GLU A 57 12.28 -10.74 7.28
C GLU A 57 11.48 -10.56 8.56
N ALA A 58 11.97 -11.10 9.69
CA ALA A 58 11.34 -10.92 10.99
C ALA A 58 11.21 -9.44 11.40
N GLY A 59 12.23 -8.62 11.09
CA GLY A 59 12.16 -7.18 11.32
C GLY A 59 11.09 -6.49 10.46
N ALA A 60 10.91 -6.92 9.21
CA ALA A 60 9.87 -6.38 8.34
C ALA A 60 8.46 -6.82 8.77
N GLU A 61 8.30 -8.08 9.18
CA GLU A 61 7.04 -8.60 9.74
C GLU A 61 6.64 -7.86 11.02
N LEU A 62 7.60 -7.57 11.91
CA LEU A 62 7.33 -6.83 13.13
C LEU A 62 6.87 -5.38 12.84
N ALA A 63 7.45 -4.72 11.83
CA ALA A 63 6.97 -3.42 11.38
C ALA A 63 5.58 -3.50 10.74
N LEU A 64 5.31 -4.52 9.94
CA LEU A 64 3.98 -4.74 9.36
C LEU A 64 2.92 -4.96 10.44
N ALA A 65 3.22 -5.80 11.44
CA ALA A 65 2.33 -6.02 12.58
C ALA A 65 2.03 -4.72 13.32
N ARG A 66 3.04 -3.86 13.52
CA ARG A 66 2.85 -2.54 14.15
C ARG A 66 1.91 -1.63 13.34
N ILE A 67 2.03 -1.60 12.01
CA ILE A 67 1.11 -0.83 11.15
C ILE A 67 -0.31 -1.38 11.24
N GLN A 68 -0.46 -2.70 11.34
CA GLN A 68 -1.78 -3.34 11.44
C GLN A 68 -2.44 -3.09 12.80
N GLU A 69 -1.67 -3.10 13.88
CA GLU A 69 -2.14 -2.81 15.24
C GLU A 69 -2.44 -1.32 15.46
N ASP A 70 -1.60 -0.44 14.92
CA ASP A 70 -1.71 1.01 15.06
C ASP A 70 -1.48 1.73 13.72
N PRO A 71 -2.52 1.81 12.85
CA PRO A 71 -2.41 2.52 11.58
C PRO A 71 -2.09 4.02 11.73
N ALA A 72 -2.39 4.61 12.90
CA ALA A 72 -2.08 6.02 13.17
C ALA A 72 -0.57 6.28 13.22
N CYS A 73 0.27 5.24 13.36
CA CYS A 73 1.72 5.37 13.27
C CYS A 73 2.20 5.93 11.91
N LEU A 74 1.36 5.86 10.87
CA LEU A 74 1.66 6.43 9.54
C LEU A 74 1.28 7.91 9.39
N GLU A 75 0.45 8.44 10.28
CA GLU A 75 -0.04 9.83 10.20
C GLU A 75 1.07 10.84 10.45
N GLY A 76 1.96 10.55 11.39
CA GLY A 76 3.15 11.36 11.68
C GLY A 76 4.28 11.24 10.65
N LEU A 77 4.20 10.28 9.73
CA LEU A 77 5.22 10.06 8.71
C LEU A 77 4.96 10.97 7.52
N GLN A 78 5.77 12.02 7.37
CA GLN A 78 5.73 12.88 6.18
C GLN A 78 6.23 12.15 4.95
N ALA A 79 5.63 12.43 3.79
CA ALA A 79 6.07 11.87 2.52
C ALA A 79 7.54 12.23 2.26
N GLY A 80 8.33 11.24 1.87
CA GLY A 80 9.77 11.40 1.63
C GLY A 80 10.66 11.26 2.86
N THR A 81 10.12 11.37 4.08
CA THR A 81 10.86 11.23 5.33
C THR A 81 11.00 9.77 5.72
N GLU A 82 12.19 9.40 6.19
CA GLU A 82 12.48 8.07 6.74
C GLU A 82 12.32 8.10 8.27
N MET A 83 11.58 7.15 8.82
CA MET A 83 11.38 6.97 10.25
C MET A 83 11.94 5.62 10.68
N GLU A 84 12.74 5.61 11.74
CA GLU A 84 13.19 4.38 12.38
C GLU A 84 12.11 3.81 13.29
N VAL A 85 11.77 2.54 13.07
CA VAL A 85 10.70 1.83 13.80
C VAL A 85 11.30 0.98 14.91
N LEU A 86 12.45 0.35 14.60
CA LEU A 86 13.14 -0.58 15.46
C LEU A 86 14.64 -0.49 15.18
N ALA A 87 15.45 -0.60 16.23
CA ALA A 87 16.89 -0.71 16.11
C ALA A 87 17.44 -1.72 17.12
N SER A 88 18.45 -2.46 16.68
CA SER A 88 19.30 -3.32 17.51
C SER A 88 18.53 -4.31 18.40
N GLN A 89 17.66 -5.12 17.79
CA GLN A 89 16.90 -6.16 18.48
C GLN A 89 17.50 -7.55 18.24
N PRO A 90 17.91 -8.30 19.27
CA PRO A 90 18.40 -9.65 19.10
C PRO A 90 17.26 -10.57 18.62
N TYR A 91 17.54 -11.42 17.63
CA TYR A 91 16.55 -12.35 17.08
C TYR A 91 17.21 -13.64 16.57
N ALA A 92 16.76 -14.80 17.06
CA ALA A 92 17.19 -16.14 16.63
C ALA A 92 18.73 -16.36 16.52
N GLY A 93 19.51 -15.74 17.42
CA GLY A 93 20.98 -15.81 17.40
C GLY A 93 21.68 -14.80 16.49
N GLY A 94 20.90 -14.02 15.72
CA GLY A 94 21.35 -12.81 15.02
C GLY A 94 20.78 -11.54 15.65
N SER A 95 20.78 -10.45 14.88
CA SER A 95 20.26 -9.15 15.29
C SER A 95 19.57 -8.42 14.13
N ILE A 96 18.37 -7.92 14.39
CA ILE A 96 17.71 -6.92 13.55
C ILE A 96 18.44 -5.60 13.83
N GLU A 97 19.31 -5.20 12.90
CA GLU A 97 20.13 -4.00 13.08
C GLU A 97 19.26 -2.74 13.07
N ARG A 98 18.34 -2.66 12.10
CA ARG A 98 17.51 -1.48 11.88
C ARG A 98 16.33 -1.80 10.98
N VAL A 99 15.18 -1.24 11.32
CA VAL A 99 13.98 -1.24 10.48
C VAL A 99 13.51 0.18 10.30
N THR A 100 13.40 0.62 9.05
CA THR A 100 12.92 1.96 8.70
C THR A 100 11.67 1.89 7.84
N MET A 101 10.87 2.95 7.91
CA MET A 101 9.70 3.17 7.07
C MET A 101 9.83 4.49 6.34
N LYS A 102 9.46 4.48 5.06
CA LYS A 102 9.36 5.69 4.25
C LYS A 102 8.04 5.68 3.51
N LYS A 103 7.29 6.77 3.60
CA LYS A 103 6.05 6.96 2.85
C LYS A 103 6.30 7.73 1.56
N ASP A 104 5.72 7.30 0.47
CA ASP A 104 5.68 8.05 -0.78
C ASP A 104 4.47 9.02 -0.81
N PRO A 105 4.40 9.94 -1.77
CA PRO A 105 3.28 10.88 -1.87
C PRO A 105 1.90 10.26 -2.15
N VAL A 106 1.83 9.02 -2.66
CA VAL A 106 0.55 8.33 -2.99
C VAL A 106 0.11 7.35 -1.90
N GLY A 107 0.81 7.32 -0.76
CA GLY A 107 0.45 6.49 0.39
C GLY A 107 1.06 5.09 0.40
N THR A 108 2.01 4.79 -0.49
CA THR A 108 2.83 3.58 -0.40
C THR A 108 3.86 3.74 0.70
N VAL A 109 3.91 2.78 1.61
CA VAL A 109 4.92 2.68 2.67
C VAL A 109 5.94 1.64 2.26
N ILE A 110 7.20 2.03 2.25
CA ILE A 110 8.35 1.16 2.01
C ILE A 110 9.00 0.88 3.36
N ILE A 111 8.92 -0.37 3.80
CA ILE A 111 9.65 -0.88 4.95
C ILE A 111 11.01 -1.40 4.47
N THR A 112 12.09 -0.95 5.09
CA THR A 112 13.43 -1.49 4.87
C THR A 112 13.94 -2.09 6.17
N SER A 113 14.16 -3.40 6.18
CA SER A 113 14.66 -4.14 7.35
C SER A 113 16.05 -4.70 7.07
N LYS A 114 16.99 -4.45 7.98
CA LYS A 114 18.37 -4.95 7.91
C LYS A 114 18.63 -5.97 9.03
N GLY A 115 18.96 -7.19 8.65
CA GLY A 115 19.29 -8.28 9.55
C GLY A 115 20.76 -8.68 9.46
N LYS A 116 21.33 -9.10 10.61
CA LYS A 116 22.71 -9.57 10.72
C LYS A 116 22.78 -10.92 11.43
N PHE A 117 23.55 -11.83 10.85
CA PHE A 117 23.88 -13.13 11.45
C PHE A 117 25.33 -13.49 11.14
N GLY A 118 26.16 -13.66 12.18
CA GLY A 118 27.60 -13.84 12.00
C GLY A 118 28.24 -12.67 11.24
N ALA A 119 28.88 -12.96 10.11
CA ALA A 119 29.45 -11.96 9.21
C ALA A 119 28.46 -11.47 8.13
N ALA A 120 27.32 -12.15 7.96
CA ALA A 120 26.35 -11.82 6.91
C ALA A 120 25.44 -10.65 7.32
N ASN A 121 25.23 -9.72 6.38
CA ASN A 121 24.29 -8.60 6.51
C ASN A 121 23.33 -8.62 5.31
N LYS A 122 22.03 -8.73 5.59
CA LYS A 122 21.00 -8.81 4.56
C LYS A 122 19.94 -7.73 4.76
N THR A 123 19.39 -7.26 3.64
CA THR A 123 18.36 -6.21 3.63
C THR A 123 17.15 -6.72 2.88
N VAL A 124 15.99 -6.61 3.51
CA VAL A 124 14.68 -6.91 2.91
C VAL A 124 13.92 -5.61 2.76
N LYS A 125 13.31 -5.41 1.59
CA LYS A 125 12.40 -4.29 1.32
C LYS A 125 11.00 -4.82 1.06
N VAL A 126 10.04 -4.18 1.70
CA VAL A 126 8.62 -4.50 1.61
C VAL A 126 7.88 -3.22 1.25
N SER A 127 7.15 -3.24 0.14
CA SER A 127 6.26 -2.14 -0.22
C SER A 127 4.83 -2.53 0.11
N LEU A 128 4.11 -1.65 0.78
CA LEU A 128 2.69 -1.84 1.09
C LEU A 128 1.90 -0.55 0.88
N THR A 129 0.60 -0.67 0.61
CA THR A 129 -0.30 0.49 0.54
C THR A 129 -1.27 0.48 1.70
N ALA A 130 -1.37 1.62 2.40
CA ALA A 130 -2.35 1.82 3.47
C ALA A 130 -3.64 2.44 2.91
N THR A 131 -4.79 1.82 3.15
CA THR A 131 -6.09 2.33 2.68
C THR A 131 -6.38 3.74 3.20
N SER A 132 -6.03 4.02 4.45
CA SER A 132 -6.21 5.34 5.06
C SER A 132 -5.52 6.43 4.25
N GLU A 133 -4.32 6.16 3.73
CA GLU A 133 -3.58 7.12 2.89
C GLU A 133 -4.26 7.35 1.54
N LEU A 134 -4.87 6.32 0.94
CA LEU A 134 -5.64 6.46 -0.30
C LEU A 134 -6.91 7.30 -0.13
N LEU A 135 -7.44 7.38 1.09
CA LEU A 135 -8.64 8.15 1.44
C LEU A 135 -8.30 9.57 1.94
N ARG A 136 -7.06 10.06 1.86
CA ARG A 136 -6.71 11.40 2.37
C ARG A 136 -7.07 12.54 1.40
N GLY A 137 -7.27 12.24 0.13
CA GLY A 137 -7.55 13.23 -0.92
C GLY A 137 -8.61 12.73 -1.89
N PHE A 138 -8.32 12.87 -3.19
CA PHE A 138 -9.20 12.40 -4.24
C PHE A 138 -8.53 11.32 -5.08
N SER A 139 -8.93 10.07 -4.87
CA SER A 139 -8.35 8.90 -5.49
C SER A 139 -9.35 8.21 -6.42
N VAL A 140 -8.97 8.05 -7.69
CA VAL A 140 -9.73 7.35 -8.74
C VAL A 140 -8.91 6.15 -9.20
N LEU A 141 -9.25 4.97 -8.67
CA LEU A 141 -8.49 3.74 -8.80
C LEU A 141 -9.33 2.64 -9.47
N PRO A 142 -9.61 2.68 -10.79
CA PRO A 142 -10.20 1.54 -11.48
C PRO A 142 -9.32 0.29 -11.36
N GLY A 143 -9.92 -0.89 -11.52
CA GLY A 143 -9.21 -2.18 -11.42
C GLY A 143 -8.12 -2.39 -12.49
N SER A 144 -8.09 -1.54 -13.52
CA SER A 144 -7.01 -1.45 -14.51
C SER A 144 -6.90 0.00 -14.99
N PRO A 145 -5.71 0.46 -15.43
CA PRO A 145 -5.55 1.81 -15.96
C PRO A 145 -6.54 2.08 -17.10
N VAL A 146 -7.18 3.26 -17.07
CA VAL A 146 -8.16 3.68 -18.09
C VAL A 146 -7.66 4.88 -18.87
N ASP A 147 -8.18 5.09 -20.07
CA ASP A 147 -8.04 6.37 -20.79
C ASP A 147 -9.39 7.10 -20.73
N LYS A 148 -9.47 8.16 -19.92
CA LYS A 148 -10.73 8.84 -19.64
C LYS A 148 -10.68 10.32 -19.99
N LYS A 149 -11.69 10.77 -20.75
CA LYS A 149 -11.94 12.19 -20.98
C LYS A 149 -12.98 12.70 -20.00
N ILE A 150 -12.66 13.76 -19.28
CA ILE A 150 -13.58 14.43 -18.37
C ILE A 150 -14.17 15.66 -19.08
N THR A 151 -15.50 15.79 -19.03
CA THR A 151 -16.24 16.84 -19.73
C THR A 151 -17.08 17.74 -18.83
N GLY A 152 -17.21 17.38 -17.55
CA GLY A 152 -17.91 18.18 -16.55
C GLY A 152 -17.12 19.40 -16.10
N ASN A 153 -17.73 20.23 -15.24
CA ASN A 153 -17.02 21.29 -14.53
C ASN A 153 -16.92 20.90 -13.06
N PHE A 154 -15.71 20.88 -12.53
CA PHE A 154 -15.49 20.62 -11.12
C PHE A 154 -14.14 21.15 -10.68
N ASP A 155 -14.08 21.61 -9.44
CA ASP A 155 -12.84 22.08 -8.84
C ASP A 155 -12.47 21.15 -7.67
N VAL A 156 -11.16 20.88 -7.50
CA VAL A 156 -10.64 20.05 -6.41
C VAL A 156 -9.63 20.86 -5.60
N TYR A 157 -9.90 21.00 -4.32
CA TYR A 157 -9.02 21.65 -3.35
C TYR A 157 -8.40 20.58 -2.46
N GLY A 158 -7.15 20.22 -2.72
CA GLY A 158 -6.49 19.09 -2.04
C GLY A 158 -6.10 19.37 -0.58
N ASN A 159 -5.87 20.65 -0.23
CA ASN A 159 -5.37 21.06 1.10
C ASN A 159 -4.14 20.24 1.56
N GLY A 160 -3.19 20.03 0.65
CA GLY A 160 -1.98 19.22 0.88
C GLY A 160 -2.14 17.72 0.62
N ALA A 161 -3.35 17.23 0.35
CA ALA A 161 -3.58 15.86 -0.11
C ALA A 161 -3.45 15.74 -1.64
N PRO A 162 -2.98 14.57 -2.15
CA PRO A 162 -2.84 14.35 -3.58
C PRO A 162 -4.17 14.01 -4.26
N VAL A 163 -4.19 14.20 -5.57
CA VAL A 163 -5.13 13.53 -6.48
C VAL A 163 -4.42 12.33 -7.09
N ILE A 164 -4.98 11.14 -6.94
CA ILE A 164 -4.36 9.88 -7.40
C ILE A 164 -5.23 9.26 -8.49
N LEU A 165 -4.65 9.00 -9.66
CA LEU A 165 -5.37 8.57 -10.86
C LEU A 165 -4.74 7.30 -11.44
N ASN A 166 -5.49 6.18 -11.46
CA ASN A 166 -5.04 5.00 -12.18
C ASN A 166 -5.50 5.04 -13.64
N GLY A 167 -4.67 5.59 -14.52
CA GLY A 167 -4.96 5.76 -15.95
C GLY A 167 -4.42 7.06 -16.54
N SER A 168 -4.78 7.32 -17.79
CA SER A 168 -4.61 8.61 -18.46
C SER A 168 -5.90 9.41 -18.40
N TYR A 169 -5.81 10.69 -18.07
CA TYR A 169 -6.97 11.57 -17.91
C TYR A 169 -6.84 12.84 -18.74
N ASP A 170 -7.90 13.20 -19.47
CA ASP A 170 -8.01 14.43 -20.25
C ASP A 170 -9.02 15.39 -19.60
N PHE A 171 -8.48 16.42 -18.94
CA PHE A 171 -9.17 17.54 -18.30
C PHE A 171 -9.20 18.80 -19.18
N LYS A 172 -9.03 18.69 -20.50
CA LYS A 172 -9.09 19.86 -21.42
C LYS A 172 -10.49 20.39 -21.67
N SER A 173 -11.52 19.61 -21.34
CA SER A 173 -12.93 19.94 -21.58
C SER A 173 -13.59 20.35 -20.28
N GLY A 174 -14.48 21.36 -20.34
CA GLY A 174 -15.10 21.94 -19.14
C GLY A 174 -14.24 23.01 -18.47
N SER A 175 -14.75 23.50 -17.34
CA SER A 175 -14.02 24.35 -16.40
C SER A 175 -13.57 23.49 -15.23
N ILE A 176 -12.30 23.11 -15.21
CA ILE A 176 -11.73 22.20 -14.21
C ILE A 176 -10.49 22.85 -13.62
N ASP A 177 -10.47 23.03 -12.31
CA ASP A 177 -9.31 23.42 -11.52
C ASP A 177 -8.94 22.36 -10.49
N ILE A 178 -7.64 22.05 -10.34
CA ILE A 178 -7.17 21.02 -9.40
C ILE A 178 -6.03 21.63 -8.57
N GLU A 179 -6.37 22.22 -7.44
CA GLU A 179 -5.41 22.78 -6.48
C GLU A 179 -4.80 21.68 -5.60
N ALA A 180 -4.10 20.74 -6.22
CA ALA A 180 -3.45 19.60 -5.58
C ALA A 180 -2.34 19.01 -6.46
N PRO A 181 -1.35 18.31 -5.88
CA PRO A 181 -0.43 17.50 -6.68
C PRO A 181 -1.15 16.27 -7.25
N VAL A 182 -1.01 16.04 -8.55
CA VAL A 182 -1.64 14.95 -9.28
C VAL A 182 -0.61 13.85 -9.56
N TYR A 183 -0.94 12.61 -9.19
CA TYR A 183 -0.15 11.42 -9.47
C TYR A 183 -0.97 10.47 -10.35
N ALA A 184 -0.50 10.23 -11.57
CA ALA A 184 -1.20 9.40 -12.54
C ALA A 184 -0.33 8.25 -13.05
N SER A 185 -0.91 7.06 -13.19
CA SER A 185 -0.20 5.93 -13.82
C SER A 185 -0.06 6.06 -15.34
N GLY A 186 -0.90 6.90 -15.98
CA GLY A 186 -0.82 7.28 -17.39
C GLY A 186 -0.41 8.75 -17.57
N THR A 187 -0.97 9.40 -18.59
CA THR A 187 -0.74 10.82 -18.91
C THR A 187 -1.88 11.71 -18.47
N VAL A 188 -1.59 12.96 -18.12
CA VAL A 188 -2.60 13.95 -17.72
C VAL A 188 -2.58 15.12 -18.69
N ALA A 189 -3.66 15.28 -19.45
CA ALA A 189 -3.85 16.40 -20.35
C ALA A 189 -4.74 17.46 -19.70
N TYR A 190 -4.31 18.71 -19.64
CA TYR A 190 -5.05 19.80 -18.99
C TYR A 190 -4.86 21.12 -19.76
N LYS A 191 -5.79 22.07 -19.57
CA LYS A 191 -5.84 23.33 -20.36
C LYS A 191 -5.39 24.58 -19.59
N ASN A 192 -5.41 24.60 -18.25
CA ASN A 192 -5.16 25.79 -17.42
C ASN A 192 -4.23 25.54 -16.22
N ALA A 193 -3.61 26.61 -15.73
CA ALA A 193 -2.45 26.67 -14.82
C ALA A 193 -2.71 26.43 -13.32
N GLY A 194 -3.88 25.89 -12.93
CA GLY A 194 -4.21 25.67 -11.51
C GLY A 194 -3.81 24.30 -10.95
N ILE A 195 -3.40 23.36 -11.81
CA ILE A 195 -2.75 22.13 -11.33
C ILE A 195 -1.38 22.47 -10.74
N GLN A 196 -1.22 22.24 -9.44
CA GLN A 196 0.01 22.57 -8.71
C GLN A 196 1.23 21.82 -9.26
N GLU A 197 1.10 20.50 -9.41
CA GLU A 197 2.15 19.62 -9.91
C GLU A 197 1.53 18.37 -10.55
N VAL A 198 2.15 17.82 -11.59
CA VAL A 198 1.71 16.61 -12.28
C VAL A 198 2.86 15.62 -12.38
N HIS A 199 2.63 14.42 -11.84
CA HIS A 199 3.52 13.27 -11.89
C HIS A 199 2.89 12.17 -12.74
N GLU A 200 3.25 12.14 -14.03
CA GLU A 200 2.81 11.10 -14.97
C GLU A 200 3.63 9.82 -14.84
N LYS A 201 3.04 8.69 -15.26
CA LYS A 201 3.67 7.34 -15.21
C LYS A 201 4.13 6.95 -13.80
N TYR A 202 3.44 7.46 -12.80
CA TYR A 202 3.73 7.15 -11.40
C TYR A 202 3.16 5.76 -11.05
N PRO A 203 3.86 4.93 -10.24
CA PRO A 203 3.30 3.67 -9.75
C PRO A 203 2.14 3.96 -8.78
N VAL A 204 0.91 3.83 -9.27
CA VAL A 204 -0.31 4.05 -8.48
C VAL A 204 -0.83 2.72 -7.95
N PRO A 205 -1.24 2.65 -6.67
CA PRO A 205 -1.78 1.42 -6.08
C PRO A 205 -3.17 1.05 -6.61
N SER A 206 -3.58 -0.18 -6.35
CA SER A 206 -4.90 -0.67 -6.72
C SER A 206 -5.98 -0.22 -5.74
N PHE A 207 -7.26 -0.26 -6.16
CA PHE A 207 -8.36 -0.04 -5.23
C PHE A 207 -8.39 -1.14 -4.17
N PRO A 208 -8.45 -0.79 -2.87
CA PRO A 208 -8.31 -1.78 -1.82
C PRO A 208 -9.50 -2.74 -1.79
N ALA A 209 -9.24 -4.00 -1.47
CA ALA A 209 -10.30 -4.99 -1.28
C ALA A 209 -11.09 -4.67 0.00
N ILE A 210 -12.42 -4.62 -0.12
CA ILE A 210 -13.34 -4.33 0.98
C ILE A 210 -14.03 -5.62 1.40
N ASN A 211 -13.91 -6.00 2.68
CA ASN A 211 -14.60 -7.14 3.27
C ASN A 211 -16.02 -6.74 3.71
N LEU A 212 -16.98 -6.84 2.78
CA LEU A 212 -18.39 -6.52 3.05
C LEU A 212 -19.01 -7.43 4.12
N ASP A 213 -18.59 -8.69 4.21
CA ASP A 213 -19.09 -9.62 5.22
C ASP A 213 -18.71 -9.18 6.63
N TRP A 214 -17.51 -8.60 6.81
CA TRP A 214 -17.10 -8.00 8.08
C TRP A 214 -18.03 -6.84 8.48
N TYR A 215 -18.25 -5.89 7.58
CA TYR A 215 -19.16 -4.76 7.83
C TYR A 215 -20.58 -5.21 8.15
N LYS A 216 -21.09 -6.22 7.42
CA LYS A 216 -22.39 -6.84 7.69
C LYS A 216 -22.44 -7.45 9.09
N ASN A 217 -21.43 -8.23 9.48
CA ASN A 217 -21.35 -8.88 10.79
C ASN A 217 -21.25 -7.87 11.94
N GLU A 218 -20.43 -6.82 11.81
CA GLU A 218 -20.31 -5.77 12.83
C GLU A 218 -21.61 -4.96 12.97
N ALA A 219 -22.25 -4.60 11.86
CA ALA A 219 -23.55 -3.95 11.90
C ALA A 219 -24.63 -4.82 12.57
N GLN A 220 -24.61 -6.14 12.34
CA GLN A 220 -25.53 -7.08 13.00
C GLN A 220 -25.30 -7.13 14.51
N LYS A 221 -24.04 -7.17 14.97
CA LYS A 221 -23.71 -7.12 16.40
C LYS A 221 -24.18 -5.83 17.06
N ALA A 222 -24.07 -4.70 16.35
CA ALA A 222 -24.49 -3.39 16.81
C ALA A 222 -26.02 -3.14 16.68
N GLY A 223 -26.77 -4.03 16.04
CA GLY A 223 -28.20 -3.82 15.76
C GLY A 223 -28.50 -2.78 14.66
N HIS A 224 -27.51 -2.45 13.84
CA HIS A 224 -27.57 -1.47 12.74
C HIS A 224 -27.59 -2.14 11.35
N TYR A 225 -28.05 -3.39 11.28
CA TYR A 225 -28.25 -4.13 10.04
C TYR A 225 -29.70 -4.00 9.58
N TYR A 226 -29.89 -3.60 8.32
CA TYR A 226 -31.22 -3.43 7.72
C TYR A 226 -31.34 -4.26 6.44
N THR A 227 -32.42 -5.03 6.35
CA THR A 227 -32.81 -5.73 5.12
C THR A 227 -33.70 -4.82 4.28
N GLY A 228 -33.34 -4.62 3.01
CA GLY A 228 -34.07 -3.73 2.10
C GLY A 228 -33.65 -2.26 2.24
N SER A 229 -34.09 -1.45 1.30
CA SER A 229 -33.68 -0.04 1.20
C SER A 229 -34.07 0.78 2.43
N LYS A 230 -33.24 1.77 2.78
CA LYS A 230 -33.39 2.58 3.99
C LYS A 230 -33.27 4.07 3.70
N THR A 231 -34.11 4.87 4.36
CA THR A 231 -33.95 6.32 4.38
C THR A 231 -33.40 6.77 5.72
N PHE A 232 -32.32 7.55 5.68
CA PHE A 232 -31.70 8.21 6.82
C PHE A 232 -31.93 9.72 6.75
N GLY A 233 -32.20 10.33 7.90
CA GLY A 233 -32.54 11.74 8.03
C GLY A 233 -31.53 12.50 8.91
N SER A 234 -31.94 13.65 9.44
CA SER A 234 -31.19 14.29 10.52
C SER A 234 -31.17 13.39 11.77
N GLY A 235 -30.03 13.31 12.45
CA GLY A 235 -29.91 12.47 13.64
C GLY A 235 -28.47 12.23 14.07
N ARG A 236 -28.31 11.40 15.11
CA ARG A 236 -27.01 10.96 15.59
C ARG A 236 -26.71 9.57 15.04
N TYR A 237 -25.52 9.37 14.48
CA TYR A 237 -25.05 8.10 13.95
C TYR A 237 -23.75 7.70 14.64
N ASP A 238 -23.71 6.50 15.21
CA ASP A 238 -22.51 5.98 15.87
C ASP A 238 -22.25 4.51 15.46
N GLY A 239 -21.02 4.21 15.06
CA GLY A 239 -20.59 2.85 14.73
C GLY A 239 -20.83 2.46 13.27
N ILE A 240 -21.11 1.18 13.01
CA ILE A 240 -21.20 0.64 11.65
C ILE A 240 -22.65 0.31 11.33
N TYR A 241 -23.14 0.84 10.20
CA TYR A 241 -24.46 0.58 9.64
C TYR A 241 -24.30 -0.19 8.33
N PHE A 242 -25.15 -1.20 8.12
CA PHE A 242 -25.17 -1.96 6.88
C PHE A 242 -26.59 -2.11 6.36
N VAL A 243 -26.82 -1.67 5.13
CA VAL A 243 -28.12 -1.76 4.45
C VAL A 243 -27.99 -2.68 3.25
N GLU A 244 -28.74 -3.78 3.28
CA GLU A 244 -28.88 -4.71 2.17
C GLU A 244 -29.93 -4.18 1.18
N GLY A 245 -29.58 -3.10 0.48
CA GLY A 245 -30.44 -2.36 -0.43
C GLY A 245 -29.87 -0.98 -0.75
N ASP A 246 -30.74 -0.11 -1.27
CA ASP A 246 -30.39 1.29 -1.54
C ASP A 246 -30.55 2.16 -0.30
N ILE A 247 -29.75 3.21 -0.20
CA ILE A 247 -29.82 4.22 0.85
C ILE A 247 -30.20 5.56 0.25
N THR A 248 -31.19 6.21 0.85
CA THR A 248 -31.43 7.64 0.65
C THR A 248 -31.08 8.37 1.93
N ILE A 249 -30.18 9.36 1.89
CA ILE A 249 -29.71 10.05 3.09
C ILE A 249 -29.66 11.56 2.88
N SER A 250 -30.12 12.33 3.87
CA SER A 250 -30.01 13.78 3.92
C SER A 250 -30.28 14.32 5.31
N GLY A 251 -29.96 15.58 5.55
CA GLY A 251 -30.19 16.27 6.81
C GLY A 251 -28.88 16.64 7.49
N THR A 252 -29.01 17.04 8.75
CA THR A 252 -27.88 17.43 9.59
C THR A 252 -27.62 16.32 10.60
N TYR A 253 -26.35 15.93 10.74
CA TYR A 253 -25.99 14.77 11.56
C TYR A 253 -24.91 15.06 12.60
N THR A 254 -24.89 14.24 13.65
CA THR A 254 -23.83 14.16 14.65
C THR A 254 -23.33 12.73 14.82
N GLY A 255 -22.19 12.56 15.49
CA GLY A 255 -21.57 11.27 15.76
C GLY A 255 -20.64 10.80 14.65
N ARG A 256 -20.08 9.59 14.83
CA ARG A 256 -19.12 8.99 13.90
C ARG A 256 -19.59 7.63 13.45
N ALA A 257 -19.85 7.49 12.15
CA ALA A 257 -20.34 6.23 11.62
C ALA A 257 -19.83 5.90 10.21
N VAL A 258 -19.76 4.60 9.93
CA VAL A 258 -19.62 4.07 8.57
C VAL A 258 -20.98 3.54 8.14
N ILE A 259 -21.51 4.04 7.03
CA ILE A 259 -22.78 3.62 6.46
C ILE A 259 -22.50 2.91 5.14
N VAL A 260 -22.74 1.61 5.12
CA VAL A 260 -22.49 0.74 3.97
C VAL A 260 -23.81 0.35 3.29
N ALA A 261 -23.88 0.54 1.97
CA ALA A 261 -24.96 0.04 1.13
C ALA A 261 -24.46 -1.10 0.22
N SER A 262 -25.26 -2.16 0.08
CA SER A 262 -25.05 -3.13 -1.01
C SER A 262 -25.56 -2.61 -2.35
N GLY A 263 -26.47 -1.64 -2.34
CA GLY A 263 -26.99 -0.92 -3.50
C GLY A 263 -26.44 0.51 -3.59
N ASN A 264 -27.25 1.42 -4.11
CA ASN A 264 -26.86 2.82 -4.32
C ASN A 264 -26.99 3.64 -3.04
N ILE A 265 -26.25 4.75 -2.95
CA ILE A 265 -26.48 5.81 -1.96
C ILE A 265 -26.83 7.09 -2.72
N SER A 266 -27.95 7.73 -2.39
CA SER A 266 -28.36 8.96 -3.06
C SER A 266 -28.87 10.02 -2.09
N LEU A 267 -28.65 11.28 -2.45
CA LEU A 267 -29.41 12.38 -1.86
C LEU A 267 -30.84 12.38 -2.46
N PRO A 268 -31.87 12.71 -1.66
CA PRO A 268 -33.20 12.95 -2.21
C PRO A 268 -33.19 14.16 -3.15
N ASN A 269 -34.07 14.13 -4.14
CA ASN A 269 -34.29 15.26 -5.04
C ASN A 269 -34.69 16.55 -4.28
N GLY A 270 -34.37 17.71 -4.84
CA GLY A 270 -34.80 19.02 -4.33
C GLY A 270 -33.80 19.70 -3.40
N ASN A 271 -32.53 19.69 -3.79
CA ASN A 271 -31.43 20.42 -3.16
C ASN A 271 -31.21 20.07 -1.69
N LYS A 272 -31.33 18.78 -1.38
CA LYS A 272 -31.08 18.29 -0.03
C LYS A 272 -29.57 18.23 0.21
N GLN A 273 -29.21 18.53 1.45
CA GLN A 273 -27.82 18.51 1.91
C GLN A 273 -27.63 17.39 2.92
N LEU A 274 -26.40 16.92 3.07
CA LEU A 274 -25.96 16.04 4.15
C LEU A 274 -24.82 16.74 4.89
N LYS A 275 -25.12 17.36 6.04
CA LYS A 275 -24.17 18.23 6.75
C LYS A 275 -23.79 17.68 8.12
N ALA A 276 -22.51 17.68 8.43
CA ALA A 276 -22.04 17.45 9.78
C ALA A 276 -22.34 18.69 10.64
N VAL A 277 -22.66 18.52 11.93
CA VAL A 277 -22.77 19.67 12.84
C VAL A 277 -21.39 20.24 13.17
N SER A 278 -20.42 19.37 13.49
CA SER A 278 -19.08 19.77 13.92
C SER A 278 -17.99 18.84 13.35
N PRO A 279 -17.63 18.94 12.06
CA PRO A 279 -16.51 18.17 11.52
C PRO A 279 -15.16 18.66 12.10
N PRO A 280 -14.17 17.77 12.36
CA PRO A 280 -14.20 16.33 12.09
C PRO A 280 -14.76 15.46 13.22
N ASP A 281 -15.26 16.05 14.31
CA ASP A 281 -15.81 15.30 15.46
C ASP A 281 -17.10 14.55 15.08
N ASP A 282 -17.90 15.14 14.20
CA ASP A 282 -19.02 14.51 13.51
C ASP A 282 -18.59 14.13 12.09
N LEU A 283 -18.58 12.84 11.76
CA LEU A 283 -18.12 12.37 10.45
C LEU A 283 -18.82 11.08 10.02
N LEU A 284 -19.35 11.09 8.80
CA LEU A 284 -19.83 9.89 8.11
C LEU A 284 -18.83 9.41 7.07
N VAL A 285 -18.68 8.10 6.98
CA VAL A 285 -18.10 7.41 5.82
C VAL A 285 -19.24 6.74 5.07
N LEU A 286 -19.47 7.15 3.82
CA LEU A 286 -20.46 6.55 2.93
C LEU A 286 -19.77 5.53 2.03
N MET A 287 -20.23 4.27 2.08
CA MET A 287 -19.62 3.18 1.34
C MET A 287 -20.63 2.49 0.42
N ALA A 288 -20.36 2.53 -0.89
CA ALA A 288 -21.12 1.81 -1.91
C ALA A 288 -20.17 1.11 -2.90
N PRO A 289 -19.53 0.00 -2.48
CA PRO A 289 -18.40 -0.58 -3.20
C PRO A 289 -18.79 -1.71 -4.16
N ALA A 290 -20.08 -2.05 -4.26
CA ALA A 290 -20.57 -3.08 -5.17
C ALA A 290 -20.37 -2.64 -6.64
N SER A 291 -20.17 -3.59 -7.55
CA SER A 291 -19.77 -3.29 -8.94
C SER A 291 -20.76 -2.41 -9.73
N ASN A 292 -22.03 -2.40 -9.32
CA ASN A 292 -23.11 -1.65 -9.95
C ASN A 292 -23.68 -0.55 -9.04
N SER A 293 -23.05 -0.29 -7.89
CA SER A 293 -23.51 0.74 -6.98
C SER A 293 -22.89 2.10 -7.28
N ILE A 294 -23.70 3.13 -7.06
CA ILE A 294 -23.35 4.53 -7.28
C ILE A 294 -23.60 5.29 -5.98
N ILE A 295 -22.72 6.24 -5.67
CA ILE A 295 -23.04 7.34 -4.78
C ILE A 295 -23.39 8.56 -5.64
N ASP A 296 -24.67 8.95 -5.66
CA ASP A 296 -25.19 10.06 -6.48
C ASP A 296 -25.53 11.27 -5.61
N ILE A 297 -24.75 12.34 -5.79
CA ILE A 297 -24.95 13.64 -5.16
C ILE A 297 -25.59 14.57 -6.19
N ASN A 298 -26.86 14.89 -5.99
CA ASN A 298 -27.61 15.75 -6.90
C ASN A 298 -27.98 17.08 -6.24
N ASN A 299 -27.31 18.15 -6.68
CA ASN A 299 -27.56 19.55 -6.34
C ASN A 299 -27.56 19.85 -4.83
N GLY A 300 -26.55 19.36 -4.10
CA GLY A 300 -26.50 19.48 -2.65
C GLY A 300 -25.10 19.39 -2.09
N ASP A 301 -24.95 19.90 -0.87
CA ASP A 301 -23.69 19.88 -0.15
C ASP A 301 -23.61 18.62 0.72
N VAL A 302 -22.45 17.97 0.71
CA VAL A 302 -22.18 16.75 1.46
C VAL A 302 -20.91 16.90 2.26
N ASP A 303 -21.01 16.69 3.58
CA ASP A 303 -19.84 16.54 4.45
C ASP A 303 -19.71 15.05 4.76
N ALA A 304 -18.78 14.34 4.11
CA ALA A 304 -18.55 12.91 4.33
C ALA A 304 -17.25 12.43 3.68
N LEU A 305 -16.69 11.32 4.17
CA LEU A 305 -15.73 10.53 3.39
C LEU A 305 -16.49 9.54 2.50
N ILE A 306 -16.04 9.36 1.27
CA ILE A 306 -16.75 8.60 0.25
C ILE A 306 -15.85 7.45 -0.24
N ILE A 307 -16.36 6.22 -0.15
CA ILE A 307 -15.74 5.03 -0.74
C ILE A 307 -16.75 4.38 -1.69
N ALA A 308 -16.50 4.43 -2.99
CA ALA A 308 -17.50 3.98 -3.96
C ALA A 308 -16.91 3.24 -5.15
N ASN A 309 -17.72 2.37 -5.76
CA ASN A 309 -17.42 1.86 -7.09
C ASN A 309 -17.56 2.99 -8.13
N TYR A 310 -18.64 3.76 -8.06
CA TYR A 310 -18.87 4.88 -8.95
C TYR A 310 -19.41 6.08 -8.17
N PHE A 311 -18.83 7.26 -8.41
CA PHE A 311 -19.28 8.50 -7.84
C PHE A 311 -19.87 9.42 -8.91
N ALA A 312 -21.10 9.86 -8.72
CA ALA A 312 -21.75 10.82 -9.59
C ALA A 312 -22.07 12.08 -8.81
N ALA A 313 -21.71 13.24 -9.35
CA ALA A 313 -22.15 14.52 -8.83
C ALA A 313 -22.81 15.34 -9.95
N LYS A 314 -24.04 15.83 -9.71
CA LYS A 314 -24.85 16.54 -10.70
C LYS A 314 -25.36 17.87 -10.14
N GLY A 315 -25.55 18.85 -11.03
CA GLY A 315 -26.08 20.17 -10.66
C GLY A 315 -25.00 21.06 -10.02
N ASN A 316 -25.34 21.78 -8.96
CA ASN A 316 -24.39 22.60 -8.21
C ASN A 316 -24.34 22.11 -6.76
N GLY A 317 -23.15 21.89 -6.23
CA GLY A 317 -23.00 21.41 -4.87
C GLY A 317 -21.53 21.24 -4.50
N GLN A 318 -21.31 20.97 -3.22
CA GLN A 318 -19.97 20.83 -2.67
C GLN A 318 -19.82 19.51 -1.92
N VAL A 319 -18.67 18.86 -2.07
CA VAL A 319 -18.27 17.73 -1.24
C VAL A 319 -17.15 18.18 -0.34
N ASN A 320 -17.43 18.33 0.96
CA ASN A 320 -16.42 18.51 1.98
C ASN A 320 -16.04 17.13 2.51
N GLY A 321 -14.87 16.66 2.14
CA GLY A 321 -14.35 15.35 2.52
C GLY A 321 -13.53 14.72 1.41
N ASN A 322 -13.19 13.46 1.62
CA ASN A 322 -12.23 12.75 0.76
C ASN A 322 -12.94 11.63 -0.02
N LEU A 323 -12.41 11.31 -1.19
CA LEU A 323 -13.01 10.36 -2.11
C LEU A 323 -12.00 9.26 -2.46
N LEU A 324 -12.42 8.01 -2.30
CA LEU A 324 -11.75 6.82 -2.81
C LEU A 324 -12.72 6.06 -3.70
N VAL A 325 -12.58 6.21 -5.01
CA VAL A 325 -13.55 5.71 -5.99
C VAL A 325 -12.88 4.90 -7.09
N LYS A 326 -13.59 3.98 -7.73
CA LYS A 326 -13.06 3.31 -8.94
C LYS A 326 -13.30 4.12 -10.20
N ASP A 327 -14.39 4.87 -10.23
CA ASP A 327 -14.69 5.77 -11.32
C ASP A 327 -15.58 6.92 -10.82
N PHE A 328 -15.58 8.02 -11.58
CA PHE A 328 -16.38 9.21 -11.24
C PHE A 328 -16.87 9.95 -12.47
N ASP A 329 -18.00 10.63 -12.35
CA ASP A 329 -18.49 11.58 -13.35
C ASP A 329 -19.13 12.80 -12.68
N THR A 330 -18.90 13.96 -13.29
CA THR A 330 -19.44 15.24 -12.82
C THR A 330 -20.22 15.88 -13.95
N ASN A 331 -21.46 16.30 -13.65
CA ASN A 331 -22.32 16.97 -14.61
C ASN A 331 -22.98 18.19 -13.97
N GLY A 332 -22.29 19.33 -14.05
CA GLY A 332 -22.67 20.55 -13.37
C GLY A 332 -21.43 21.33 -12.94
N ASN A 333 -21.51 22.09 -11.84
CA ASN A 333 -20.38 22.76 -11.21
C ASN A 333 -20.24 22.24 -9.77
N ILE A 334 -19.23 21.41 -9.52
CA ILE A 334 -19.04 20.72 -8.24
C ILE A 334 -17.69 21.09 -7.64
N ASP A 335 -17.68 21.51 -6.38
CA ASP A 335 -16.43 21.76 -5.65
C ASP A 335 -16.15 20.58 -4.71
N ILE A 336 -14.92 20.09 -4.71
CA ILE A 336 -14.47 19.02 -3.81
C ILE A 336 -13.38 19.59 -2.89
N TYR A 337 -13.70 19.75 -1.61
CA TYR A 337 -12.77 20.20 -0.58
C TYR A 337 -12.25 19.00 0.20
N CYS A 338 -11.01 18.59 -0.08
CA CYS A 338 -10.37 17.49 0.62
C CYS A 338 -9.92 17.93 2.03
N HIS A 339 -10.14 17.05 2.99
CA HIS A 339 -9.75 17.21 4.38
C HIS A 339 -8.94 15.98 4.84
N PRO A 340 -7.62 15.94 4.57
CA PRO A 340 -6.79 14.77 4.88
C PRO A 340 -6.79 14.39 6.36
N ASP A 341 -6.98 15.36 7.26
CA ASP A 341 -6.97 15.16 8.71
C ASP A 341 -8.24 14.46 9.23
N TRP A 342 -9.30 14.38 8.43
CA TRP A 342 -10.54 13.71 8.82
C TRP A 342 -10.42 12.18 8.85
N VAL A 343 -9.46 11.60 8.12
CA VAL A 343 -9.31 10.13 8.06
C VAL A 343 -8.94 9.55 9.44
N ALA A 344 -8.14 10.29 10.22
CA ALA A 344 -7.68 9.89 11.54
C ALA A 344 -8.85 9.62 12.52
N THR A 345 -9.97 10.33 12.37
CA THR A 345 -11.11 10.22 13.30
C THR A 345 -11.97 8.98 13.07
N VAL A 346 -11.81 8.30 11.93
CA VAL A 346 -12.61 7.13 11.51
C VAL A 346 -11.78 5.89 11.16
N VAL A 347 -10.44 5.94 11.26
CA VAL A 347 -9.55 4.84 10.86
C VAL A 347 -9.89 3.50 11.55
N THR A 348 -10.36 3.55 12.80
CA THR A 348 -10.78 2.35 13.56
C THR A 348 -12.02 1.67 12.98
N PHE A 349 -12.87 2.39 12.23
CA PHE A 349 -14.02 1.81 11.55
C PHE A 349 -13.69 1.29 10.13
N LEU A 350 -12.46 1.51 9.66
CA LEU A 350 -11.99 1.08 8.34
C LEU A 350 -11.30 -0.30 8.36
N SER A 351 -11.30 -1.01 9.49
CA SER A 351 -10.66 -2.32 9.63
C SER A 351 -11.20 -3.41 8.68
N GLY A 352 -12.42 -3.25 8.17
CA GLY A 352 -13.00 -4.15 7.16
C GLY A 352 -12.43 -3.96 5.76
N ILE A 353 -11.66 -2.89 5.52
CA ILE A 353 -10.91 -2.72 4.28
C ILE A 353 -9.53 -3.33 4.51
N LYS A 354 -8.96 -4.05 3.53
CA LYS A 354 -7.59 -4.54 3.66
C LYS A 354 -6.66 -3.35 3.92
N ALA A 355 -6.30 -3.17 5.19
CA ALA A 355 -5.61 -1.98 5.66
C ALA A 355 -4.20 -1.91 5.07
N THR A 356 -3.62 -3.07 4.70
CA THR A 356 -2.31 -3.20 4.07
C THR A 356 -2.35 -4.28 2.99
N GLU A 357 -1.82 -3.96 1.80
CA GLU A 357 -1.55 -4.91 0.73
C GLU A 357 -0.05 -4.89 0.42
N ILE A 358 0.63 -6.04 0.52
CA ILE A 358 2.04 -6.16 0.13
C ILE A 358 2.12 -6.14 -1.39
N ILE A 359 2.76 -5.11 -1.94
CA ILE A 359 2.94 -4.91 -3.38
C ILE A 359 4.17 -5.66 -3.87
N SER A 360 5.25 -5.66 -3.08
CA SER A 360 6.48 -6.36 -3.42
C SER A 360 7.27 -6.74 -2.17
N TRP A 361 8.01 -7.84 -2.29
CA TRP A 361 8.96 -8.35 -1.30
C TRP A 361 10.23 -8.74 -2.03
N GLY A 362 11.38 -8.27 -1.56
CA GLY A 362 12.64 -8.61 -2.21
C GLY A 362 13.88 -8.08 -1.52
N GLU A 363 15.02 -8.45 -2.08
CA GLU A 363 16.32 -8.05 -1.57
C GLU A 363 16.64 -6.59 -1.89
N GLY A 364 17.03 -5.83 -0.86
CA GLY A 364 17.64 -4.53 -1.04
C GLY A 364 19.12 -4.68 -1.38
N ALA A 365 19.68 -3.79 -2.20
CA ALA A 365 21.11 -3.73 -2.41
C ALA A 365 21.83 -3.57 -1.06
N SER A 366 22.65 -4.56 -0.67
CA SER A 366 23.57 -4.41 0.45
C SER A 366 24.64 -3.41 0.04
N ILE A 367 24.54 -2.18 0.55
CA ILE A 367 25.66 -1.24 0.51
C ILE A 367 26.68 -1.80 1.50
N LEU A 368 27.75 -2.40 0.94
CA LEU A 368 28.93 -2.84 1.69
C LEU A 368 29.65 -1.64 2.32
#